data_AF-A0A6A6J155-F1
#
_entry.id   AF-A0A6A6J155-F1
#
_cell.length_a   1.000
_cell.length_b   1.000
_cell.length_c   1.000
_cell.angle_alpha   90.00
_cell.angle_beta   90.00
_cell.angle_gamma   90.00
#
_symmetry.space_group_name_H-M   'P 1'
#
loop_
_entity.id
_entity.type
_entity.pdbx_description
1 polymer ?
#
loop_
_entity_poly.entity_id
_entity_poly.type
_entity_poly.pdbx_seq_one_letter_code
_entity_poly.pdbx_strand_id
1 'polypeptide(L)'
;MPYRIDDSIISNFLTTHTRPIRLSSLPQDPSSQHCPICHLPYAPQDPSYVHPLHPPDTPEYPVQVRCRGPCKHVFGRICIERHMRGGQPWSHTCPICRAEWFPAPNAGRREVLAATEIALDALARIDAADVEVRAEVERVEEALRRIREVLYGSRWI
;
A
#
# COMPACT_ATOMS: atom_id res chain seq x y z
N MET A 1 -2.88 -14.95 -4.17
CA MET A 1 -2.29 -14.74 -2.81
C MET A 1 -2.76 -13.40 -2.23
N PRO A 2 -3.29 -13.32 -0.99
CA PRO A 2 -3.70 -12.04 -0.42
C PRO A 2 -2.46 -11.17 -0.17
N TYR A 3 -2.43 -9.98 -0.76
CA TYR A 3 -1.37 -9.01 -0.52
C TYR A 3 -1.35 -8.64 0.97
N ARG A 4 -0.28 -9.02 1.65
CA ARG A 4 -0.02 -8.62 3.04
C ARG A 4 1.11 -7.61 3.04
N ILE A 5 0.81 -6.41 3.52
CA ILE A 5 1.83 -5.41 3.82
C ILE A 5 2.65 -5.97 4.98
N ASP A 6 3.97 -5.89 4.88
CA ASP A 6 4.86 -6.38 5.93
C ASP A 6 4.62 -5.64 7.25
N ASP A 7 4.63 -6.39 8.35
CA ASP A 7 4.37 -5.87 9.69
C ASP A 7 5.34 -4.76 10.10
N SER A 8 6.60 -4.84 9.68
CA SER A 8 7.59 -3.79 9.94
C SER A 8 7.26 -2.50 9.18
N ILE A 9 6.73 -2.60 7.97
CA ILE A 9 6.27 -1.46 7.16
C ILE A 9 5.04 -0.82 7.81
N ILE A 10 4.07 -1.62 8.26
CA ILE A 10 2.88 -1.14 8.97
C ILE A 10 3.29 -0.43 10.27
N SER A 11 4.15 -1.05 11.07
CA SER A 11 4.64 -0.49 12.34
C SER A 11 5.39 0.83 12.12
N ASN A 12 6.27 0.87 11.11
CA ASN A 12 6.96 2.10 10.72
C ASN A 12 5.94 3.18 10.33
N PHE A 13 4.97 2.86 9.47
CA PHE A 13 3.94 3.81 9.04
C PHE A 13 3.18 4.40 10.21
N LEU A 14 2.72 3.56 11.13
CA LEU A 14 1.94 4.00 12.28
C LEU A 14 2.79 4.88 13.22
N THR A 15 4.10 4.66 13.28
CA THR A 15 5.02 5.43 14.12
C THR A 15 5.44 6.76 13.48
N THR A 16 5.73 6.76 12.18
CA THR A 16 6.37 7.89 11.48
C THR A 16 5.40 8.73 10.67
N HIS A 17 4.31 8.14 10.19
CA HIS A 17 3.32 8.76 9.32
C HIS A 17 1.95 8.96 10.00
N THR A 18 1.85 8.72 11.30
CA THR A 18 0.67 9.13 12.08
C THR A 18 1.07 9.94 13.30
N ARG A 19 0.15 10.79 13.77
CA ARG A 19 0.25 11.48 15.07
C ARG A 19 -0.99 11.17 15.90
N PRO A 20 -0.89 11.00 17.22
CA PRO A 20 -2.05 11.18 18.07
C PRO A 20 -2.54 12.64 18.00
N ILE A 21 -3.85 12.83 18.10
CA ILE A 21 -4.50 14.13 18.24
C ILE A 21 -5.22 14.18 19.60
N ARG A 22 -5.31 15.37 20.21
CA ARG A 22 -6.14 15.55 21.41
C ARG A 22 -7.60 15.71 21.03
N LEU A 23 -8.52 15.10 21.77
CA LEU A 23 -9.97 15.24 21.52
C LEU A 23 -10.41 16.70 21.39
N SER A 24 -9.87 17.58 22.23
CA SER A 24 -10.18 19.02 22.22
C SER A 24 -9.76 19.76 20.94
N SER A 25 -8.92 19.17 20.10
CA SER A 25 -8.47 19.75 18.83
C SER A 25 -9.20 19.19 17.62
N LEU A 26 -10.10 18.22 17.82
CA LEU A 26 -11.01 17.79 16.78
C LEU A 26 -12.14 18.82 16.63
N PRO A 27 -12.66 19.01 15.41
CA PRO A 27 -13.89 19.78 15.21
C PRO A 27 -15.02 19.27 16.11
N GLN A 28 -15.85 20.18 16.62
CA GLN A 28 -16.93 19.82 17.56
C GLN A 28 -18.16 19.20 16.87
N ASP A 29 -18.14 19.04 15.55
CA ASP A 29 -19.22 18.33 14.89
C ASP A 29 -19.25 16.84 15.29
N PRO A 30 -20.44 16.22 15.39
CA PRO A 30 -20.56 14.83 15.81
C PRO A 30 -19.76 13.88 14.92
N SER A 31 -19.65 14.12 13.61
CA SER A 31 -18.98 13.19 12.70
C SER A 31 -17.47 13.15 12.90
N SER A 32 -16.84 14.28 13.22
CA SER A 32 -15.41 14.41 13.48
C SER A 32 -14.96 13.81 14.81
N GLN A 33 -15.89 13.61 15.74
CA GLN A 33 -15.63 12.97 17.04
C GLN A 33 -15.72 11.45 17.01
N HIS A 34 -16.13 10.86 15.89
CA HIS A 34 -16.25 9.41 15.72
C HIS A 34 -15.22 8.87 14.73
N CYS A 35 -14.83 7.62 14.91
CA CYS A 35 -13.99 6.94 13.95
C CYS A 35 -14.76 6.68 12.65
N PRO A 36 -14.24 7.05 11.48
CA PRO A 36 -14.91 6.80 10.20
C PRO A 36 -14.91 5.32 9.78
N ILE A 37 -14.17 4.45 10.49
CA ILE A 37 -14.07 3.01 10.19
C ILE A 37 -15.07 2.22 11.04
N CYS A 38 -15.06 2.40 12.37
CA CYS A 38 -15.93 1.65 13.29
C CYS A 38 -17.13 2.46 13.81
N HIS A 39 -17.20 3.75 13.52
CA HIS A 39 -18.25 4.68 13.97
C HIS A 39 -18.38 4.83 15.49
N LEU A 40 -17.40 4.37 16.27
CA LEU A 40 -17.33 4.58 17.71
C LEU A 40 -16.70 5.94 18.05
N PRO A 41 -17.13 6.59 19.16
CA PRO A 41 -16.55 7.84 19.60
C PRO A 41 -15.10 7.66 20.03
N TYR A 42 -14.29 8.68 19.78
CA TYR A 42 -12.90 8.67 20.23
C TYR A 42 -12.77 8.85 21.75
N ALA A 43 -11.81 8.16 22.34
CA ALA A 43 -11.38 8.35 23.72
C ALA A 43 -10.05 9.12 23.82
N PRO A 44 -9.73 9.67 25.01
CA PRO A 44 -8.42 10.24 25.27
C PRO A 44 -7.32 9.20 25.06
N GLN A 45 -6.17 9.63 24.54
CA GLN A 45 -5.01 8.76 24.40
C GLN A 45 -4.51 8.34 25.80
N ASP A 46 -4.40 7.03 26.02
CA ASP A 46 -3.74 6.47 27.19
C ASP A 46 -2.21 6.59 27.05
N PRO A 47 -1.50 7.28 27.97
CA PRO A 47 -0.04 7.36 27.96
C PRO A 47 0.65 6.01 28.14
N SER A 48 -0.04 5.02 28.72
CA SER A 48 0.44 3.65 28.92
C SER A 48 0.23 2.74 27.71
N TYR A 49 -0.24 3.29 26.58
CA TYR A 49 -0.45 2.52 25.36
C TYR A 49 0.86 1.89 24.85
N VAL A 50 0.95 0.56 24.92
CA VAL A 50 2.06 -0.25 24.39
C VAL A 50 1.51 -1.20 23.32
N HIS A 51 1.87 -0.93 22.07
CA HIS A 51 1.60 -1.83 20.94
C HIS A 51 2.42 -3.13 21.09
N PRO A 52 1.93 -4.36 20.79
CA PRO A 52 0.75 -4.74 19.98
C PRO A 52 -0.44 -5.40 20.71
N LEU A 53 -0.39 -5.60 22.04
CA LEU A 53 -1.26 -6.57 22.74
C LEU A 53 -2.43 -5.91 23.49
N HIS A 54 -3.37 -5.25 22.79
CA HIS A 54 -4.55 -4.68 23.44
C HIS A 54 -5.86 -5.45 23.15
N PRO A 55 -6.75 -5.61 24.16
CA PRO A 55 -8.06 -6.23 23.99
C PRO A 55 -8.93 -5.52 22.94
N PRO A 56 -9.82 -6.24 22.25
CA PRO A 56 -10.69 -5.68 21.21
C PRO A 56 -11.63 -4.57 21.70
N ASP A 57 -11.92 -4.52 23.01
CA ASP A 57 -12.81 -3.54 23.64
C ASP A 57 -12.09 -2.26 24.11
N THR A 58 -10.81 -2.11 23.78
CA THR A 58 -10.06 -0.89 24.13
C THR A 58 -10.59 0.29 23.31
N PRO A 59 -10.98 1.40 23.95
CA PRO A 59 -11.52 2.53 23.21
C PRO A 59 -10.45 3.16 22.30
N GLU A 60 -10.89 3.59 21.11
CA GLU A 60 -10.03 4.13 20.07
C GLU A 60 -9.63 5.58 20.38
N TYR A 61 -8.33 5.89 20.34
CA TYR A 61 -7.88 7.28 20.36
C TYR A 61 -7.61 7.80 18.94
N PRO A 62 -7.81 9.10 18.67
CA PRO A 62 -7.74 9.63 17.32
C PRO A 62 -6.28 9.82 16.88
N VAL A 63 -5.98 9.31 15.69
CA VAL A 63 -4.69 9.51 15.02
C VAL A 63 -4.87 10.16 13.66
N GLN A 64 -4.07 11.20 13.38
CA GLN A 64 -4.01 11.82 12.06
C GLN A 64 -2.93 11.16 11.22
N VAL A 65 -3.26 10.84 9.97
CA VAL A 65 -2.25 10.56 8.96
C VAL A 65 -1.51 11.86 8.60
N ARG A 66 -0.18 11.79 8.51
CA ARG A 66 0.68 12.87 8.03
C ARG A 66 1.65 12.36 6.97
N CYS A 67 2.16 13.28 6.14
CA CYS A 67 3.25 13.00 5.22
C CYS A 67 2.97 11.88 4.20
N ARG A 68 1.70 11.72 3.78
CA ARG A 68 1.27 10.81 2.71
C ARG A 68 0.40 11.57 1.71
N GLY A 69 1.07 12.46 0.97
CA GLY A 69 0.41 13.38 0.04
C GLY A 69 -0.54 14.36 0.75
N PRO A 70 -1.72 14.67 0.16
CA PRO A 70 -2.69 15.60 0.75
C PRO A 70 -3.53 14.96 1.88
N CYS A 71 -3.36 13.68 2.19
CA CYS A 71 -4.17 12.98 3.19
C CYS A 71 -3.88 13.50 4.61
N LYS A 72 -4.92 14.05 5.26
CA LYS A 72 -4.90 14.53 6.66
C LYS A 72 -6.02 13.90 7.51
N HIS A 73 -6.57 12.77 7.06
CA HIS A 73 -7.71 12.12 7.70
C HIS A 73 -7.35 11.55 9.07
N VAL A 74 -8.35 11.55 9.95
CA VAL A 74 -8.26 11.08 11.33
C VAL A 74 -8.97 9.74 11.45
N PHE A 75 -8.34 8.78 12.11
CA PHE A 75 -8.86 7.43 12.33
C PHE A 75 -8.63 7.00 13.78
N GLY A 76 -9.26 5.90 14.19
CA GLY A 76 -8.88 5.20 15.41
C GLY A 76 -7.56 4.48 15.19
N ARG A 77 -6.66 4.52 16.18
CA ARG A 77 -5.34 3.90 16.08
C ARG A 77 -5.40 2.41 15.75
N ILE A 78 -6.32 1.66 16.34
CA ILE A 78 -6.44 0.22 16.14
C ILE A 78 -7.16 -0.05 14.81
N CYS A 79 -8.23 0.71 14.52
CA CYS A 79 -8.96 0.62 13.25
C CYS A 79 -8.07 0.82 12.01
N ILE A 80 -7.23 1.86 11.99
CA ILE A 80 -6.36 2.11 10.83
C ILE A 80 -5.31 1.00 10.65
N GLU A 81 -4.81 0.43 11.76
CA GLU A 81 -3.90 -0.70 11.70
C GLU A 81 -4.58 -1.97 11.20
N ARG A 82 -5.76 -2.30 11.74
CA ARG A 82 -6.56 -3.44 11.27
C ARG A 82 -6.88 -3.33 9.79
N HIS A 83 -7.20 -2.13 9.30
CA HIS A 83 -7.39 -1.86 7.88
C HIS A 83 -6.16 -2.22 7.05
N MET A 84 -4.96 -1.80 7.47
CA MET A 84 -3.70 -2.12 6.77
C MET A 84 -3.38 -3.62 6.81
N ARG A 85 -3.57 -4.26 7.98
CA ARG A 85 -3.31 -5.70 8.17
C ARG A 85 -4.35 -6.61 7.51
N GLY A 86 -5.53 -6.09 7.18
CA GLY A 86 -6.63 -6.87 6.60
C GLY A 86 -6.34 -7.49 5.24
N GLY A 87 -5.26 -7.05 4.56
CA GLY A 87 -4.80 -7.61 3.29
C GLY A 87 -5.81 -7.52 2.16
N GLN A 88 -6.77 -6.60 2.27
CA GLN A 88 -7.79 -6.35 1.26
C GLN A 88 -7.18 -5.57 0.09
N PRO A 89 -7.79 -5.61 -1.11
CA PRO A 89 -7.30 -4.85 -2.25
C PRO A 89 -7.15 -3.34 -1.99
N TRP A 90 -7.88 -2.79 -1.02
CA TRP A 90 -7.83 -1.37 -0.61
C TRP A 90 -7.09 -1.12 0.72
N SER A 91 -6.50 -2.15 1.34
CA SER A 91 -5.73 -1.98 2.59
C SER A 91 -4.50 -1.06 2.43
N HIS A 92 -4.07 -0.82 1.20
CA HIS A 92 -2.93 0.03 0.88
C HIS A 92 -3.29 1.51 0.69
N THR A 93 -4.57 1.88 0.83
CA THR A 93 -5.05 3.25 0.61
C THR A 93 -5.87 3.79 1.78
N CYS A 94 -6.05 5.11 1.78
CA CYS A 94 -6.90 5.80 2.74
C CYS A 94 -8.39 5.40 2.59
N PRO A 95 -9.08 4.96 3.65
CA PRO A 95 -10.51 4.64 3.59
C PRO A 95 -11.41 5.79 3.15
N ILE A 96 -11.00 7.05 3.39
CA ILE A 96 -11.80 8.24 3.07
C ILE A 96 -11.46 8.79 1.68
N CYS A 97 -10.22 9.23 1.48
CA CYS A 97 -9.82 9.90 0.22
C CYS A 97 -9.16 9.00 -0.81
N ARG A 98 -8.96 7.72 -0.50
CA ARG A 98 -8.28 6.74 -1.36
C ARG A 98 -6.84 7.11 -1.76
N ALA A 99 -6.23 8.10 -1.10
CA ALA A 99 -4.81 8.37 -1.26
C ALA A 99 -3.99 7.12 -0.94
N GLU A 100 -3.05 6.78 -1.82
CA GLU A 100 -2.18 5.62 -1.64
C GLU A 100 -1.22 5.85 -0.47
N TRP A 101 -1.22 4.90 0.47
CA TRP A 101 -0.32 4.90 1.61
C TRP A 101 0.89 4.02 1.35
N PHE A 102 0.67 2.89 0.69
CA PHE A 102 1.68 1.92 0.33
C PHE A 102 1.58 1.63 -1.18
N PRO A 103 2.68 1.19 -1.82
CA PRO A 103 2.63 0.77 -3.21
C PRO A 103 1.57 -0.32 -3.40
N ALA A 104 0.78 -0.21 -4.46
CA ALA A 104 -0.24 -1.20 -4.77
C ALA A 104 0.37 -2.62 -4.83
N PRO A 105 -0.40 -3.66 -4.51
CA PRO A 105 0.02 -5.07 -4.53
C PRO A 105 0.80 -5.57 -5.75
N ASN A 106 0.68 -4.86 -6.87
CA ASN A 106 1.28 -5.21 -8.15
C ASN A 106 2.08 -4.06 -8.76
N ALA A 107 2.46 -3.04 -7.99
CA ALA A 107 3.17 -1.86 -8.51
C ALA A 107 4.51 -2.27 -9.16
N GLY A 108 5.36 -3.01 -8.43
CA GLY A 108 6.61 -3.54 -8.99
C GLY A 108 6.39 -4.50 -10.15
N ARG A 109 5.31 -5.31 -10.11
CA ARG A 109 4.95 -6.20 -11.22
C ARG A 109 4.61 -5.41 -12.50
N ARG A 110 3.83 -4.33 -12.37
CA ARG A 110 3.45 -3.45 -13.49
C ARG A 110 4.67 -2.74 -14.06
N GLU A 111 5.59 -2.30 -13.20
CA GLU A 111 6.83 -1.64 -13.60
C GLU A 111 7.73 -2.60 -14.39
N VAL A 112 7.97 -3.81 -13.88
CA VAL A 112 8.76 -4.83 -14.58
C VAL A 112 8.10 -5.23 -15.90
N LEU A 113 6.77 -5.35 -15.93
CA LEU A 113 6.02 -5.66 -17.14
C LEU A 113 6.20 -4.56 -18.20
N ALA A 114 6.05 -3.29 -17.81
CA ALA A 114 6.26 -2.16 -18.72
C ALA A 114 7.69 -2.11 -19.24
N ALA A 115 8.69 -2.33 -18.38
CA ALA A 115 10.10 -2.39 -18.79
C ALA A 115 10.36 -3.55 -19.77
N THR A 116 9.71 -4.70 -19.55
CA THR A 116 9.82 -5.87 -20.44
C THR A 116 9.21 -5.59 -21.82
N GLU A 117 8.06 -4.93 -21.88
CA GLU A 117 7.42 -4.53 -23.14
C GLU A 117 8.29 -3.53 -23.92
N ILE A 118 8.85 -2.52 -23.25
CA ILE A 118 9.78 -1.57 -23.86
C ILE A 118 11.01 -2.27 -24.44
N ALA A 119 11.57 -3.23 -23.71
CA ALA A 119 12.74 -3.99 -24.16
C ALA A 119 12.43 -4.85 -25.39
N LEU A 120 11.29 -5.54 -25.40
CA LEU A 120 10.82 -6.32 -26.56
C LEU A 120 10.64 -5.41 -27.80
N ASP A 121 9.98 -4.26 -27.62
CA ASP A 121 9.79 -3.29 -28.71
C ASP A 121 11.11 -2.73 -29.23
N ALA A 122 12.10 -2.54 -28.35
CA ALA A 122 13.44 -2.09 -28.75
C ALA A 122 14.19 -3.16 -29.54
N LEU A 123 14.16 -4.43 -29.09
CA LEU A 123 14.79 -5.55 -29.79
C LEU A 123 14.16 -5.79 -31.16
N ALA A 124 12.83 -5.66 -31.29
CA ALA A 124 12.12 -5.81 -32.56
C ALA A 124 12.54 -4.77 -33.62
N ARG A 125 13.14 -3.64 -33.21
CA ARG A 125 13.67 -2.61 -34.11
C ARG A 125 15.13 -2.82 -34.49
N ILE A 126 15.83 -3.77 -33.86
CA ILE A 126 17.23 -4.04 -34.18
C ILE A 126 17.29 -4.84 -35.47
N ASP A 127 17.82 -4.22 -36.53
CA ASP A 127 18.23 -4.93 -37.74
C ASP A 127 19.69 -5.37 -37.57
N ALA A 128 19.89 -6.59 -37.07
CA ALA A 128 21.22 -7.17 -36.91
C ALA A 128 21.67 -7.81 -38.23
N ALA A 129 22.69 -7.22 -38.87
CA ALA A 129 23.31 -7.77 -40.08
C ALA A 129 24.15 -9.03 -39.79
N ASP A 130 24.70 -9.13 -38.57
CA ASP A 130 25.51 -10.25 -38.11
C ASP A 130 24.63 -11.39 -37.58
N VAL A 131 24.93 -12.62 -38.02
CA VAL A 131 24.15 -13.83 -37.69
C VAL A 131 24.27 -14.21 -36.21
N GLU A 132 25.44 -14.02 -35.60
CA GLU A 132 25.65 -14.30 -34.18
C GLU A 132 24.91 -13.29 -33.32
N VAL A 133 24.98 -12.00 -33.69
CA VAL A 133 24.24 -10.92 -33.01
C VAL A 133 22.74 -11.14 -33.14
N ARG A 134 22.24 -11.56 -34.30
CA ARG A 134 20.82 -11.89 -34.51
C ARG A 134 20.37 -13.05 -33.62
N ALA A 135 21.17 -14.11 -33.53
CA ALA A 135 20.87 -15.26 -32.68
C ALA A 135 20.91 -14.93 -31.17
N GLU A 136 21.74 -13.98 -30.74
CA GLU A 136 21.72 -13.45 -29.37
C GLU A 136 20.47 -12.59 -29.12
N VAL A 137 20.10 -11.71 -30.06
CA VAL A 137 18.87 -10.89 -29.96
C VAL A 137 17.63 -11.76 -29.84
N GLU A 138 17.50 -12.80 -30.68
CA GLU A 138 16.37 -13.74 -30.62
C GLU A 138 16.29 -14.47 -29.27
N ARG A 139 17.43 -14.86 -28.69
CA ARG A 139 17.49 -15.49 -27.36
C ARG A 139 17.03 -14.56 -26.25
N VAL A 140 17.45 -13.30 -26.28
CA VAL A 140 17.03 -12.30 -25.29
C VAL A 140 15.53 -12.00 -25.44
N GLU A 141 15.04 -11.86 -26.67
CA GLU A 141 13.63 -11.62 -26.93
C GLU A 141 12.76 -12.77 -26.40
N GLU A 142 13.16 -14.01 -26.66
CA GLU A 142 12.47 -15.20 -26.14
C GLU A 142 12.46 -15.25 -24.61
N ALA A 143 13.58 -14.93 -23.96
CA ALA A 143 13.63 -14.85 -22.50
C ALA A 143 12.68 -13.77 -21.94
N LEU A 144 12.61 -12.60 -22.58
CA LEU A 144 11.71 -11.51 -22.18
C LEU A 144 10.24 -11.86 -22.41
N ARG A 145 9.90 -12.57 -23.50
CA ARG A 145 8.52 -13.06 -23.73
C ARG A 145 8.08 -14.01 -22.62
N ARG A 146 8.94 -14.93 -22.19
CA ARG A 146 8.64 -15.84 -21.06
C ARG A 146 8.43 -15.09 -19.75
N ILE A 147 9.27 -14.09 -19.46
CA ILE A 147 9.09 -13.22 -18.27
C ILE A 147 7.73 -12.51 -18.35
N ARG A 148 7.39 -11.92 -19.50
CA ARG A 148 6.10 -11.27 -19.74
C ARG A 148 4.93 -12.22 -19.51
N GLU A 149 4.99 -13.44 -20.04
CA GLU A 149 3.95 -14.47 -19.87
C GLU A 149 3.77 -14.87 -18.41
N VAL A 150 4.85 -15.07 -17.66
CA VAL A 150 4.79 -15.36 -16.22
C VAL A 150 4.14 -14.20 -15.45
N LEU A 151 4.52 -12.96 -15.78
CA LEU A 151 3.95 -11.75 -15.16
C LEU A 151 2.46 -11.59 -15.47
N TYR A 152 2.01 -11.93 -16.68
CA TYR A 152 0.59 -11.91 -17.05
C TYR A 152 -0.20 -13.08 -16.46
N GLY A 153 0.35 -14.30 -16.47
CA GLY A 153 -0.30 -15.51 -15.98
C GLY A 153 -0.56 -15.49 -14.47
N SER A 154 0.33 -14.85 -13.71
CA SER A 154 0.19 -14.65 -12.26
C SER A 154 -0.89 -13.62 -11.87
N ARG A 155 -1.67 -13.11 -12.84
CA ARG A 155 -2.76 -12.13 -12.59
C ARG A 155 -4.01 -12.75 -11.96
N TRP A 156 -4.16 -14.08 -12.02
CA TRP A 156 -5.37 -14.80 -11.60
C TRP A 156 -5.17 -15.76 -10.41
N ILE A 157 -4.01 -15.72 -9.71
CA ILE A 157 -3.68 -16.60 -8.57
C ILE A 157 -3.57 -15.81 -7.25
#